data_AF-A0A520J6A2-F1
#
_entry.id   AF-A0A520J6A2-F1
#
_cell.length_a   1.000
_cell.length_b   1.000
_cell.length_c   1.000
_cell.angle_alpha   90.00
_cell.angle_beta   90.00
_cell.angle_gamma   90.00
#
_symmetry.space_group_name_H-M   'P 1'
#
loop_
_entity.id
_entity.type
_entity.pdbx_description
1 polymer ?
#
loop_
_entity_poly.entity_id
_entity_poly.type
_entity_poly.pdbx_seq_one_letter_code
_entity_poly.pdbx_strand_id
1 'polypeptide(L)'
;MRKMFFISFCFLLMNTACGNEGSTTVANSADTRETAVTDSINEAAFWKIIDQSRSAAGNSYPRQITALASILGGFSAEQISGFDDRFKDMLAVSYDGSLWAAATVINGGCSDDCFDYFREYLIAQGKVRFYATLKDPDASVSWIASESQVNWEGLRGVAASVYKKKTGKSLPDSYQPAMKLKGRVPDEDAAIMKYPKLAKKFLGF
;
A
#
# COMPACT_ATOMS: atom_id res chain seq x y z
N MET A 1 -26.71 -8.07 -40.89
CA MET A 1 -26.91 -6.88 -41.74
C MET A 1 -28.31 -6.94 -42.35
N ARG A 2 -29.27 -6.17 -41.82
CA ARG A 2 -30.64 -6.06 -42.36
C ARG A 2 -30.95 -4.60 -42.65
N LYS A 3 -31.61 -4.40 -43.78
CA LYS A 3 -31.69 -3.19 -44.61
C LYS A 3 -32.59 -2.09 -44.03
N MET A 4 -32.20 -0.85 -44.34
CA MET A 4 -32.94 0.41 -44.19
C MET A 4 -34.38 0.33 -44.70
N PHE A 5 -35.30 0.94 -43.95
CA PHE A 5 -36.56 1.46 -44.48
C PHE A 5 -36.52 2.99 -44.43
N PHE A 6 -36.62 3.60 -45.61
CA PHE A 6 -36.94 5.01 -45.80
C PHE A 6 -38.44 5.19 -45.58
N ILE A 7 -38.83 6.14 -44.72
CA ILE A 7 -40.15 6.75 -44.79
C ILE A 7 -39.95 8.27 -44.85
N SER A 8 -40.21 8.77 -46.05
CA SER A 8 -40.43 10.17 -46.37
C SER A 8 -41.74 10.62 -45.73
N PHE A 9 -41.72 11.74 -45.01
CA PHE A 9 -42.91 12.56 -44.83
C PHE A 9 -42.53 14.03 -44.98
N CYS A 10 -42.97 14.57 -46.12
CA CYS A 10 -42.97 15.97 -46.47
C CYS A 10 -44.28 16.55 -45.93
N PHE A 11 -44.25 17.63 -45.14
CA PHE A 11 -45.32 18.63 -45.16
C PHE A 11 -44.83 20.00 -44.70
N LEU A 12 -45.26 20.97 -45.49
CA LEU A 12 -44.88 22.38 -45.65
C LEU A 12 -45.36 23.31 -44.52
N LEU A 13 -44.56 24.37 -44.31
CA LEU A 13 -44.90 25.81 -44.09
C LEU A 13 -45.75 26.16 -42.85
N MET A 14 -45.61 27.29 -42.17
CA MET A 14 -44.95 28.58 -42.42
C MET A 14 -44.94 29.30 -41.05
N ASN A 15 -43.89 30.05 -40.71
CA ASN A 15 -44.08 31.41 -40.20
C ASN A 15 -42.75 32.16 -40.15
N THR A 16 -42.79 33.33 -40.78
CA THR A 16 -41.74 34.32 -40.91
C THR A 16 -41.76 35.23 -39.68
N ALA A 17 -40.62 35.46 -39.05
CA ALA A 17 -40.38 36.70 -38.32
C ALA A 17 -38.87 37.04 -38.34
N CYS A 18 -38.61 38.22 -38.88
CA CYS A 18 -37.33 38.89 -39.08
C CYS A 18 -36.89 39.56 -37.76
N GLY A 19 -35.59 39.62 -37.46
CA GLY A 19 -35.13 40.49 -36.38
C GLY A 19 -33.72 40.32 -35.84
N ASN A 20 -32.76 40.84 -36.60
CA ASN A 20 -31.64 41.68 -36.15
C ASN A 20 -30.30 41.06 -35.71
N GLU A 21 -29.27 41.83 -36.10
CA GLU A 21 -27.86 41.50 -36.27
C GLU A 21 -26.99 42.00 -35.10
N GLY A 22 -25.75 41.52 -35.03
CA GLY A 22 -24.66 42.11 -34.25
C GLY A 22 -24.04 41.11 -33.26
N SER A 23 -22.93 40.43 -33.57
CA SER A 23 -21.54 40.91 -33.71
C SER A 23 -20.70 40.41 -32.52
N THR A 24 -19.48 39.99 -32.86
CA THR A 24 -18.26 39.92 -32.04
C THR A 24 -18.11 38.80 -30.99
N THR A 25 -17.22 37.85 -31.34
CA THR A 25 -16.04 37.35 -30.58
C THR A 25 -16.28 36.88 -29.14
N VAL A 26 -15.83 35.70 -28.69
CA VAL A 26 -14.45 35.23 -28.62
C VAL A 26 -14.52 33.73 -28.35
N ALA A 27 -13.73 32.94 -29.08
CA ALA A 27 -13.41 31.58 -28.70
C ALA A 27 -12.68 31.63 -27.35
N ASN A 28 -13.32 31.18 -26.27
CA ASN A 28 -12.62 30.95 -25.01
C ASN A 28 -12.60 29.45 -24.73
N SER A 29 -11.51 28.85 -25.22
CA SER A 29 -10.85 27.71 -24.61
C SER A 29 -10.67 28.00 -23.12
N ALA A 30 -11.58 27.53 -22.28
CA ALA A 30 -11.29 27.24 -20.89
C ALA A 30 -10.68 25.83 -20.88
N ASP A 31 -9.38 25.74 -21.15
CA ASP A 31 -8.35 25.77 -20.11
C ASP A 31 -8.64 24.76 -18.99
N THR A 32 -8.30 23.51 -19.32
CA THR A 32 -7.44 22.64 -18.51
C THR A 32 -6.98 23.23 -17.17
N ARG A 33 -7.87 23.19 -16.17
CA ARG A 33 -7.45 22.95 -14.79
C ARG A 33 -8.25 21.80 -14.21
N GLU A 34 -8.07 20.63 -14.84
CA GLU A 34 -8.00 19.42 -14.05
C GLU A 34 -6.77 19.60 -13.16
N THR A 35 -7.03 19.95 -11.90
CA THR A 35 -6.03 20.06 -10.86
C THR A 35 -5.15 18.83 -10.92
N ALA A 36 -3.90 19.00 -11.36
CA ALA A 36 -2.85 18.02 -11.15
C ALA A 36 -2.58 17.94 -9.64
N VAL A 37 -3.51 17.31 -8.91
CA VAL A 37 -3.18 16.70 -7.65
C VAL A 37 -2.19 15.62 -8.03
N THR A 38 -0.93 15.86 -7.69
CA THR A 38 0.08 14.83 -7.58
C THR A 38 -0.47 13.78 -6.63
N ASP A 39 -1.20 12.80 -7.16
CA ASP A 39 -1.91 11.79 -6.35
C ASP A 39 -0.87 10.90 -5.67
N SER A 40 -0.38 11.38 -4.53
CA SER A 40 0.39 10.60 -3.58
C SER A 40 -0.39 9.31 -3.32
N ILE A 41 0.31 8.17 -3.32
CA ILE A 41 -0.32 6.88 -3.04
C ILE A 41 -1.07 6.99 -1.71
N ASN A 42 -2.39 6.84 -1.76
CA ASN A 42 -3.20 6.75 -0.55
C ASN A 42 -3.12 5.34 0.05
N GLU A 43 -3.62 5.15 1.27
CA GLU A 43 -3.52 3.86 1.96
C GLU A 43 -4.22 2.72 1.20
N ALA A 44 -5.38 3.00 0.57
CA ALA A 44 -6.10 1.99 -0.21
C ALA A 44 -5.30 1.52 -1.44
N ALA A 45 -4.64 2.45 -2.14
CA ALA A 45 -3.76 2.14 -3.26
C ALA A 45 -2.51 1.39 -2.80
N PHE A 46 -1.90 1.77 -1.67
CA PHE A 46 -0.78 1.07 -1.06
C PHE A 46 -1.11 -0.41 -0.80
N TRP A 47 -2.22 -0.67 -0.11
CA TRP A 47 -2.63 -2.04 0.19
C TRP A 47 -2.96 -2.85 -1.05
N LYS A 48 -3.54 -2.22 -2.08
CA LYS A 48 -3.79 -2.88 -3.37
C LYS A 48 -2.48 -3.34 -4.03
N ILE A 49 -1.42 -2.52 -4.01
CA ILE A 49 -0.11 -2.86 -4.57
C ILE A 49 0.53 -4.01 -3.79
N ILE A 50 0.46 -3.98 -2.47
CA ILE A 50 0.95 -5.06 -1.60
C ILE A 50 0.20 -6.37 -1.88
N ASP A 51 -1.12 -6.34 -1.96
CA ASP A 51 -1.93 -7.54 -2.22
C ASP A 51 -1.69 -8.11 -3.61
N GLN A 52 -1.50 -7.25 -4.62
CA GLN A 52 -1.13 -7.66 -5.98
C GLN A 52 0.24 -8.35 -6.00
N SER A 53 1.26 -7.75 -5.35
CA SER A 53 2.60 -8.35 -5.29
C SER A 53 2.61 -9.69 -4.55
N ARG A 54 1.88 -9.78 -3.42
CA ARG A 54 1.73 -11.02 -2.65
C ARG A 54 1.07 -12.13 -3.48
N SER A 55 -0.02 -11.78 -4.18
CA SER A 55 -0.77 -12.72 -5.01
C SER A 55 0.08 -13.25 -6.16
N ALA A 56 0.79 -12.36 -6.87
CA ALA A 56 1.72 -12.74 -7.94
C ALA A 56 2.88 -13.63 -7.44
N ALA A 57 3.27 -13.47 -6.17
CA ALA A 57 4.32 -14.26 -5.54
C ALA A 57 3.84 -15.60 -4.95
N GLY A 58 2.54 -15.89 -4.97
CA GLY A 58 1.99 -17.09 -4.34
C GLY A 58 2.30 -17.17 -2.84
N ASN A 59 2.24 -16.02 -2.14
CA ASN A 59 2.59 -15.89 -0.71
C ASN A 59 4.05 -16.19 -0.34
N SER A 60 4.97 -16.25 -1.31
CA SER A 60 6.41 -16.35 -1.03
C SER A 60 7.01 -14.96 -0.85
N TYR A 61 7.53 -14.66 0.33
CA TYR A 61 8.11 -13.34 0.64
C TYR A 61 9.26 -12.94 -0.30
N PRO A 62 10.27 -13.80 -0.58
CA PRO A 62 11.32 -13.47 -1.55
C PRO A 62 10.78 -13.18 -2.95
N ARG A 63 9.80 -13.96 -3.41
CA ARG A 63 9.16 -13.72 -4.73
C ARG A 63 8.32 -12.45 -4.73
N GLN A 64 7.77 -12.05 -3.58
CA GLN A 64 6.99 -10.82 -3.43
C GLN A 64 7.86 -9.58 -3.61
N ILE A 65 9.11 -9.58 -3.15
CA ILE A 65 10.06 -8.49 -3.39
C ILE A 65 10.23 -8.26 -4.90
N THR A 66 10.45 -9.33 -5.68
CA THR A 66 10.57 -9.25 -7.14
C THR A 66 9.26 -8.80 -7.80
N ALA A 67 8.12 -9.34 -7.38
CA ALA A 67 6.81 -8.97 -7.91
C ALA A 67 6.48 -7.50 -7.63
N LEU A 68 6.76 -7.02 -6.42
CA LEU A 68 6.58 -5.62 -6.02
C LEU A 68 7.46 -4.71 -6.86
N ALA A 69 8.73 -5.09 -7.09
CA ALA A 69 9.63 -4.32 -7.93
C ALA A 69 9.11 -4.20 -9.37
N SER A 70 8.55 -5.29 -9.92
CA SER A 70 7.94 -5.30 -11.24
C SER A 70 6.71 -4.39 -11.33
N ILE A 71 5.83 -4.42 -10.31
CA ILE A 71 4.63 -3.58 -10.25
C ILE A 71 5.02 -2.10 -10.17
N LEU A 72 5.89 -1.74 -9.23
CA LEU A 72 6.35 -0.35 -9.06
C LEU A 72 7.13 0.16 -10.28
N GLY A 73 7.76 -0.73 -11.06
CA GLY A 73 8.41 -0.37 -12.33
C GLY A 73 7.47 0.33 -13.32
N GLY A 74 6.16 0.04 -13.26
CA GLY A 74 5.14 0.69 -14.09
C GLY A 74 4.70 2.09 -13.61
N PHE A 75 5.11 2.53 -12.42
CA PHE A 75 4.59 3.73 -11.76
C PHE A 75 5.50 4.94 -12.01
N SER A 76 5.01 6.18 -11.92
CA SER A 76 5.86 7.37 -12.01
C SER A 76 6.87 7.46 -10.84
N ALA A 77 7.90 8.28 -10.95
CA ALA A 77 8.87 8.48 -9.87
C ALA A 77 8.20 9.01 -8.60
N GLU A 78 7.26 9.94 -8.76
CA GLU A 78 6.45 10.54 -7.70
C GLU A 78 5.56 9.51 -7.02
N GLN A 79 4.94 8.61 -7.80
CA GLN A 79 4.14 7.52 -7.25
C GLN A 79 4.99 6.48 -6.49
N ILE A 80 6.21 6.19 -6.95
CA ILE A 80 7.15 5.31 -6.22
C ILE A 80 7.56 5.96 -4.90
N SER A 81 7.84 7.26 -4.89
CA SER A 81 8.10 8.02 -3.65
C SER A 81 6.91 7.98 -2.71
N GLY A 82 5.70 8.21 -3.21
CA GLY A 82 4.49 8.14 -2.39
C GLY A 82 4.20 6.74 -1.83
N PHE A 83 4.60 5.67 -2.54
CA PHE A 83 4.54 4.31 -2.01
C PHE A 83 5.51 4.12 -0.83
N ASP A 84 6.74 4.61 -0.93
CA ASP A 84 7.73 4.59 0.16
C ASP A 84 7.21 5.33 1.40
N ASP A 85 6.61 6.51 1.21
CA ASP A 85 6.01 7.30 2.28
C ASP A 85 4.93 6.52 3.03
N ARG A 86 4.06 5.81 2.30
CA ARG A 86 3.03 4.95 2.92
C ARG A 86 3.60 3.72 3.58
N PHE A 87 4.70 3.16 3.06
CA PHE A 87 5.39 2.08 3.73
C PHE A 87 5.95 2.54 5.08
N LYS A 88 6.59 3.72 5.12
CA LYS A 88 7.06 4.37 6.35
C LYS A 88 5.91 4.64 7.34
N ASP A 89 4.75 5.07 6.85
CA ASP A 89 3.56 5.22 7.70
C ASP A 89 3.15 3.91 8.35
N MET A 90 3.14 2.80 7.61
CA MET A 90 2.78 1.49 8.18
C MET A 90 3.81 1.01 9.19
N LEU A 91 5.10 1.30 8.99
CA LEU A 91 6.13 1.05 10.01
C LEU A 91 5.88 1.89 11.27
N ALA A 92 5.55 3.19 11.14
CA ALA A 92 5.23 4.04 12.28
C ALA A 92 3.96 3.58 13.02
N VAL A 93 2.91 3.20 12.28
CA VAL A 93 1.66 2.67 12.85
C VAL A 93 1.88 1.36 13.61
N SER A 94 2.81 0.52 13.16
CA SER A 94 3.13 -0.76 13.80
C SER A 94 4.22 -0.69 14.88
N TYR A 95 4.74 0.50 15.18
CA TYR A 95 5.75 0.68 16.23
C TYR A 95 5.11 0.63 17.63
N ASP A 96 4.81 -0.58 18.09
CA ASP A 96 4.02 -0.88 19.29
C ASP A 96 4.69 -1.98 20.14
N GLY A 97 4.82 -1.75 21.45
CA GLY A 97 5.45 -2.70 22.37
C GLY A 97 4.67 -4.01 22.56
N SER A 98 3.34 -4.00 22.34
CA SER A 98 2.54 -5.21 22.28
C SER A 98 2.88 -6.04 21.04
N LEU A 99 3.15 -5.39 19.92
CA LEU A 99 3.58 -6.08 18.72
C LEU A 99 5.01 -6.60 18.83
N TRP A 100 5.88 -5.84 19.49
CA TRP A 100 7.24 -6.28 19.83
C TRP A 100 7.23 -7.55 20.66
N ALA A 101 6.39 -7.59 21.71
CA ALA A 101 6.24 -8.77 22.53
C ALA A 101 5.82 -10.02 21.73
N ALA A 102 4.98 -9.86 20.70
CA ALA A 102 4.59 -10.98 19.84
C ALA A 102 5.77 -11.42 18.96
N ALA A 103 6.54 -10.47 18.42
CA ALA A 103 7.77 -10.76 17.70
C ALA A 103 8.78 -11.50 18.60
N THR A 104 8.98 -11.07 19.85
CA THR A 104 9.82 -11.76 20.83
C THR A 104 9.40 -13.21 21.04
N VAL A 105 8.10 -13.47 21.22
CA VAL A 105 7.61 -14.84 21.43
C VAL A 105 7.74 -15.70 20.17
N ILE A 106 7.45 -15.15 18.99
CA ILE A 106 7.55 -15.88 17.72
C ILE A 106 9.00 -16.25 17.40
N ASN A 107 9.94 -15.34 17.67
CA ASN A 107 11.36 -15.50 17.34
C ASN A 107 12.21 -16.13 18.46
N GLY A 108 11.66 -16.31 19.66
CA GLY A 108 12.42 -16.78 20.83
C GLY A 108 13.44 -15.76 21.35
N GLY A 109 13.06 -14.48 21.33
CA GLY A 109 13.92 -13.32 21.51
C GLY A 109 13.82 -12.38 20.30
N CYS A 110 13.93 -11.06 20.47
CA CYS A 110 13.83 -10.14 19.33
C CYS A 110 14.56 -8.81 19.56
N SER A 111 15.60 -8.58 18.75
CA SER A 111 16.29 -7.29 18.61
C SER A 111 15.45 -6.28 17.82
N ASP A 112 15.95 -5.05 17.72
CA ASP A 112 15.36 -4.00 16.87
C ASP A 112 15.22 -4.46 15.41
N ASP A 113 16.26 -5.08 14.83
CA ASP A 113 16.23 -5.60 13.45
C ASP A 113 15.19 -6.72 13.28
N CYS A 114 15.13 -7.65 14.23
CA CYS A 114 14.09 -8.68 14.26
C CYS A 114 12.69 -8.05 14.25
N PHE A 115 12.49 -6.97 15.01
CA PHE A 115 11.20 -6.29 15.07
C PHE A 115 10.87 -5.53 13.78
N ASP A 116 11.87 -4.93 13.13
CA ASP A 116 11.73 -4.33 11.80
C ASP A 116 11.29 -5.38 10.78
N TYR A 117 11.96 -6.53 10.73
CA TYR A 117 11.62 -7.62 9.81
C TYR A 117 10.23 -8.18 10.07
N PHE A 118 9.85 -8.34 11.34
CA PHE A 118 8.50 -8.76 11.70
C PHE A 118 7.45 -7.78 11.18
N ARG A 119 7.66 -6.47 11.33
CA ARG A 119 6.72 -5.45 10.84
C ARG A 119 6.65 -5.40 9.31
N GLU A 120 7.79 -5.51 8.63
CA GLU A 120 7.83 -5.65 7.16
C GLU A 120 7.08 -6.90 6.69
N TYR A 121 7.26 -8.03 7.39
CA TYR A 121 6.52 -9.24 7.14
C TYR A 121 5.01 -9.03 7.30
N LEU A 122 4.54 -8.40 8.39
CA LEU A 122 3.11 -8.12 8.56
C LEU A 122 2.55 -7.25 7.44
N ILE A 123 3.29 -6.24 6.99
CA ILE A 123 2.90 -5.41 5.84
C ILE A 123 2.77 -6.29 4.59
N ALA A 124 3.74 -7.18 4.32
CA ALA A 124 3.72 -8.09 3.18
C ALA A 124 2.44 -8.95 3.10
N GLN A 125 1.87 -9.26 4.28
CA GLN A 125 0.65 -10.06 4.45
C GLN A 125 -0.65 -9.27 4.19
N GLY A 126 -0.55 -8.01 3.77
CA GLY A 126 -1.67 -7.18 3.36
C GLY A 126 -2.53 -6.66 4.50
N LYS A 127 -3.46 -5.79 4.14
CA LYS A 127 -4.23 -4.94 5.07
C LYS A 127 -4.88 -5.71 6.21
N VAL A 128 -5.59 -6.78 5.86
CA VAL A 128 -6.43 -7.53 6.81
C VAL A 128 -5.59 -8.16 7.91
N ARG A 129 -4.51 -8.85 7.55
CA ARG A 129 -3.62 -9.50 8.54
C ARG A 129 -2.85 -8.47 9.35
N PHE A 130 -2.38 -7.40 8.72
CA PHE A 130 -1.66 -6.32 9.39
C PHE A 130 -2.51 -5.69 10.51
N TYR A 131 -3.70 -5.18 10.19
CA TYR A 131 -4.55 -4.53 11.20
C TYR A 131 -5.16 -5.51 12.20
N ALA A 132 -5.47 -6.75 11.79
CA ALA A 132 -5.92 -7.78 12.74
C ALA A 132 -4.84 -8.10 13.79
N THR A 133 -3.57 -8.20 13.36
CA THR A 133 -2.44 -8.48 14.27
C THR A 133 -2.15 -7.30 15.18
N LEU A 134 -2.28 -6.05 14.70
CA LEU A 134 -2.18 -4.87 15.56
C LEU A 134 -3.23 -4.86 16.68
N LYS A 135 -4.42 -5.40 16.41
CA LYS A 135 -5.51 -5.48 17.39
C LYS A 135 -5.35 -6.66 18.36
N ASP A 136 -4.94 -7.81 17.86
CA ASP A 136 -4.76 -9.04 18.65
C ASP A 136 -3.53 -9.81 18.13
N PRO A 137 -2.33 -9.52 18.66
CA PRO A 137 -1.11 -10.17 18.21
C PRO A 137 -1.13 -11.70 18.43
N ASP A 138 -1.75 -12.20 19.50
CA ASP A 138 -1.78 -13.63 19.86
C ASP A 138 -2.58 -14.45 18.83
N ALA A 139 -3.59 -13.85 18.20
CA ALA A 139 -4.38 -14.49 17.14
C ALA A 139 -3.58 -14.79 15.86
N SER A 140 -2.41 -14.18 15.68
CA SER A 140 -1.53 -14.45 14.53
C SER A 140 -0.97 -15.88 14.50
N VAL A 141 -1.03 -16.59 15.63
CA VAL A 141 -0.74 -18.04 15.75
C VAL A 141 -1.45 -18.90 14.70
N SER A 142 -2.61 -18.45 14.22
CA SER A 142 -3.44 -19.16 13.24
C SER A 142 -2.89 -19.15 11.83
N TRP A 143 -1.97 -18.23 11.49
CA TRP A 143 -1.51 -18.05 10.10
C TRP A 143 0.00 -17.84 9.94
N ILE A 144 0.73 -17.48 11.01
CA ILE A 144 2.21 -17.50 11.01
C ILE A 144 2.65 -18.93 11.28
N ALA A 145 3.38 -19.56 10.36
CA ALA A 145 3.70 -20.99 10.46
C ALA A 145 5.00 -21.26 11.23
N SER A 146 6.01 -20.41 11.08
CA SER A 146 7.34 -20.58 11.70
C SER A 146 8.03 -19.23 11.94
N GLU A 147 9.00 -19.21 12.85
CA GLU A 147 9.93 -18.08 13.07
C GLU A 147 10.59 -17.66 11.74
N SER A 148 11.10 -18.63 10.98
CA SER A 148 11.76 -18.38 9.70
C SER A 148 10.91 -17.70 8.64
N GLN A 149 9.58 -17.61 8.79
CA GLN A 149 8.73 -16.83 7.88
C GLN A 149 8.79 -15.33 8.16
N VAL A 150 9.02 -14.94 9.41
CA VAL A 150 8.93 -13.54 9.84
C VAL A 150 10.28 -12.82 9.88
N ASN A 151 11.37 -13.58 9.74
CA ASN A 151 12.74 -13.11 9.85
C ASN A 151 13.35 -12.83 8.46
N TRP A 152 12.67 -12.00 7.65
CA TRP A 152 13.11 -11.64 6.29
C TRP A 152 13.09 -10.13 6.06
N GLU A 153 14.22 -9.60 5.62
CA GLU A 153 14.36 -8.22 5.18
C GLU A 153 13.99 -8.00 3.71
N GLY A 154 13.85 -6.74 3.33
CA GLY A 154 14.04 -6.31 1.95
C GLY A 154 12.79 -5.82 1.23
N LEU A 155 11.59 -6.03 1.77
CA LEU A 155 10.37 -5.49 1.16
C LEU A 155 10.35 -3.96 1.21
N ARG A 156 10.80 -3.36 2.33
CA ARG A 156 10.95 -1.91 2.50
C ARG A 156 11.86 -1.29 1.43
N GLY A 157 12.97 -1.96 1.10
CA GLY A 157 13.99 -1.44 0.17
C GLY A 157 13.59 -1.42 -1.30
N VAL A 158 12.44 -2.01 -1.66
CA VAL A 158 12.03 -2.17 -3.07
C VAL A 158 11.77 -0.82 -3.73
N ALA A 159 11.07 0.11 -3.05
CA ALA A 159 10.74 1.41 -3.62
C ALA A 159 12.00 2.21 -3.97
N ALA A 160 12.95 2.29 -3.04
CA ALA A 160 14.24 2.94 -3.26
C ALA A 160 15.02 2.33 -4.43
N SER A 161 15.04 0.99 -4.52
CA SER A 161 15.72 0.26 -5.60
C SER A 161 15.10 0.56 -6.97
N VAL A 162 13.77 0.52 -7.08
CA VAL A 162 13.04 0.80 -8.32
C VAL A 162 13.19 2.27 -8.74
N TYR A 163 13.06 3.19 -7.78
CA TYR A 163 13.23 4.62 -8.01
C TYR A 163 14.63 4.93 -8.58
N LYS A 164 15.68 4.37 -7.96
CA LYS A 164 17.06 4.54 -8.43
C LYS A 164 17.26 3.99 -9.83
N LYS A 165 16.72 2.81 -10.12
CA LYS A 165 16.77 2.23 -11.47
C LYS A 165 16.05 3.10 -12.50
N LYS A 166 14.93 3.72 -12.14
CA LYS A 166 14.11 4.54 -13.06
C LYS A 166 14.71 5.93 -13.31
N THR A 167 15.25 6.57 -12.29
CA THR A 167 15.63 7.99 -12.33
C THR A 167 17.14 8.23 -12.37
N GLY A 168 17.95 7.22 -12.04
CA GLY A 168 19.39 7.35 -11.82
C GLY A 168 19.76 8.06 -10.50
N LYS A 169 18.78 8.42 -9.66
CA LYS A 169 18.97 9.18 -8.40
C LYS A 169 18.51 8.36 -7.20
N SER A 170 19.04 8.65 -6.01
CA SER A 170 18.50 8.10 -4.77
C SER A 170 17.06 8.58 -4.54
N LEU A 171 16.22 7.74 -3.92
CA LEU A 171 14.87 8.11 -3.53
C LEU A 171 14.93 9.29 -2.53
N PRO A 172 14.16 10.36 -2.73
CA PRO A 172 14.15 11.50 -1.82
C PRO A 172 13.67 11.08 -0.43
N ASP A 173 14.40 11.49 0.60
CA ASP A 173 14.06 11.15 1.99
C ASP A 173 13.33 12.30 2.71
N SER A 174 12.45 12.99 1.98
CA SER A 174 11.77 14.21 2.44
C SER A 174 10.64 13.95 3.45
N TYR A 175 10.15 12.72 3.52
CA TYR A 175 9.08 12.33 4.44
C TYR A 175 9.57 11.31 5.46
N GLN A 176 9.40 11.66 6.72
CA GLN A 176 9.80 10.87 7.89
C GLN A 176 8.69 10.96 8.95
N PRO A 177 7.80 9.96 9.05
CA PRO A 177 6.78 9.95 10.09
C PRO A 177 7.41 9.78 11.48
N ALA A 178 6.76 10.32 12.50
CA ALA A 178 7.25 10.19 13.87
C ALA A 178 7.21 8.73 14.34
N MET A 179 8.36 8.15 14.64
CA MET A 179 8.51 6.80 15.19
C MET A 179 8.31 6.83 16.71
N LYS A 180 7.07 6.96 17.16
CA LYS A 180 6.72 6.97 18.59
C LYS A 180 6.27 5.58 19.04
N LEU A 181 7.09 4.94 19.88
CA LEU A 181 6.73 3.65 20.47
C LEU A 181 5.42 3.78 21.25
N LYS A 182 4.45 2.93 20.93
CA LYS A 182 3.22 2.79 21.70
C LYS A 182 3.43 1.82 22.84
N GLY A 183 3.13 2.25 24.06
CA GLY A 183 3.38 1.45 25.26
C GLY A 183 4.88 1.32 25.56
N ARG A 184 5.28 0.16 26.08
CA ARG A 184 6.68 -0.19 26.39
C ARG A 184 7.02 -1.54 25.79
N VAL A 185 8.27 -1.75 25.44
CA VAL A 185 8.80 -3.09 25.14
C VAL A 185 8.85 -3.86 26.47
N PRO A 186 8.13 -5.00 26.60
CA PRO A 186 8.24 -5.82 27.80
C PRO A 186 9.51 -6.66 27.76
N ASP A 187 9.94 -7.14 28.93
CA ASP A 187 10.90 -8.25 29.02
C ASP A 187 10.30 -9.54 28.43
N GLU A 188 11.16 -10.54 28.20
CA GLU A 188 10.81 -11.77 27.52
C GLU A 188 9.77 -12.60 28.29
N ASP A 189 9.92 -12.72 29.62
CA ASP A 189 8.98 -13.45 30.47
C ASP A 189 7.59 -12.82 30.41
N ALA A 190 7.51 -11.50 30.49
CA ALA A 190 6.27 -10.75 30.35
C ALA A 190 5.66 -10.89 28.95
N ALA A 191 6.48 -10.99 27.90
CA ALA A 191 6.00 -11.26 26.54
C ALA A 191 5.38 -12.67 26.42
N ILE A 192 6.05 -13.69 26.96
CA ILE A 192 5.58 -15.08 26.98
C ILE A 192 4.25 -15.20 27.73
N MET A 193 4.15 -14.61 28.93
CA MET A 193 2.91 -14.60 29.72
C MET A 193 1.77 -13.86 29.02
N LYS A 194 2.09 -12.81 28.25
CA LYS A 194 1.08 -12.01 27.54
C LYS A 194 0.48 -12.74 26.34
N TYR A 195 1.24 -13.60 25.67
CA TYR A 195 0.82 -14.29 24.43
C TYR A 195 0.96 -15.81 24.53
N PRO A 196 0.11 -16.46 25.33
CA PRO A 196 0.21 -17.89 25.59
C PRO A 196 -0.02 -18.75 24.35
N LYS A 197 -0.82 -18.32 23.36
CA LYS A 197 -1.03 -19.13 22.15
C LYS A 197 0.21 -19.12 21.26
N LEU A 198 0.83 -17.95 21.09
CA LEU A 198 2.13 -17.84 20.42
C LEU A 198 3.19 -18.63 21.18
N ALA A 199 3.28 -18.47 22.51
CA ALA A 199 4.29 -19.16 23.32
C ALA A 199 4.18 -20.68 23.18
N LYS A 200 2.96 -21.23 23.27
CA LYS A 200 2.70 -22.65 23.05
C LYS A 200 3.16 -23.14 21.68
N LYS A 201 2.95 -22.34 20.63
CA LYS A 201 3.29 -22.73 19.25
C LYS A 201 4.79 -22.64 18.97
N PHE A 202 5.43 -21.55 19.38
CA PHE A 202 6.79 -21.22 18.95
C PHE A 202 7.86 -21.62 19.95
N LEU A 203 7.53 -21.73 21.24
CA LEU A 203 8.48 -22.01 22.32
C LEU A 203 8.20 -23.35 23.04
N GLY A 204 7.03 -23.94 22.81
CA GLY A 204 6.67 -25.26 23.37
C GLY A 204 6.20 -25.25 24.82
N PHE A 205 5.79 -24.08 25.34
CA PHE A 205 5.19 -23.94 26.67
C PHE A 205 3.75 -24.48 26.76
#